data_AF-Q9G4C5-F1
#
_entry.id   AF-Q9G4C5-F1
#
_cell.length_a   1.000
_cell.length_b   1.000
_cell.length_c   1.000
_cell.angle_alpha   90.00
_cell.angle_beta   90.00
_cell.angle_gamma   90.00
#
_symmetry.space_group_name_H-M   'P 1'
#
loop_
_entity.id
_entity.type
_entity.pdbx_description
1 polymer ?
#
loop_
_entity_poly.entity_id
_entity_poly.type
_entity_poly.pdbx_seq_one_letter_code
_entity_poly.pdbx_strand_id
1 'polypeptide(L)'
;MKLRPKNTSFTKSQRKKRFLVDLDSSKICSVNKLTFGSMGLMLLEDSFIQAKHFKIAYDFLKKNISKRGLFWILKFPDQSFTKKPLGSRIGKGKGNVAFWAIFVNKGNVFIEIESDSYQKSILLLKKLEKRFPFSGKIISN
;
A
#
# COMPACT_ATOMS: atom_id res chain seq x y z
N MET A 1 12.25 1.82 -8.99
CA MET A 1 11.30 2.95 -9.01
C MET A 1 11.35 3.73 -7.70
N LYS A 2 11.49 5.07 -7.74
CA LYS A 2 11.37 5.95 -6.56
C LYS A 2 9.92 6.40 -6.47
N LEU A 3 9.13 5.78 -5.59
CA LEU A 3 7.71 6.08 -5.42
C LEU A 3 7.53 7.24 -4.43
N ARG A 4 7.24 8.43 -4.97
CA ARG A 4 6.87 9.65 -4.24
C ARG A 4 6.12 10.58 -5.19
N PRO A 5 5.24 11.46 -4.68
CA PRO A 5 4.65 12.52 -5.50
C PRO A 5 5.75 13.41 -6.08
N LYS A 6 5.54 13.88 -7.32
CA LYS A 6 6.47 14.77 -8.02
C LYS A 6 6.59 16.10 -7.28
N ASN A 7 5.45 16.73 -7.05
CA ASN A 7 5.32 18.00 -6.33
C ASN A 7 4.27 17.85 -5.23
N THR A 8 4.48 18.53 -4.10
CA THR A 8 3.52 18.63 -3.00
C THR A 8 3.52 20.06 -2.50
N SER A 9 2.34 20.63 -2.22
CA SER A 9 2.23 21.96 -1.61
C SER A 9 2.97 22.03 -0.27
N PHE A 10 2.82 21.00 0.57
CA PHE A 10 3.50 20.87 1.84
C PHE A 10 4.45 19.68 1.87
N THR A 11 5.74 19.95 2.04
CA THR A 11 6.75 18.89 2.10
C THR A 11 6.68 18.07 3.40
N LYS A 12 6.32 18.70 4.54
CA LYS A 12 6.30 18.06 5.87
C LYS A 12 4.89 17.97 6.45
N SER A 13 4.11 16.96 6.07
CA SER A 13 2.74 16.74 6.55
C SER A 13 2.66 16.25 8.00
N GLN A 14 1.62 16.64 8.75
CA GLN A 14 1.31 16.00 10.05
C GLN A 14 0.93 14.52 9.81
N ARG A 15 1.17 13.66 10.82
CA ARG A 15 0.71 12.27 10.72
C ARG A 15 -0.80 12.26 10.91
N LYS A 16 -1.54 11.79 9.89
CA LYS A 16 -2.96 11.45 10.04
C LYS A 16 -3.14 10.50 11.24
N LYS A 17 -4.08 10.83 12.13
CA LYS A 17 -4.41 9.99 13.30
C LYS A 17 -5.02 8.66 12.79
N ARG A 18 -4.71 7.57 13.49
CA ARG A 18 -5.20 6.20 13.17
C ARG A 18 -6.65 5.96 13.63
N PHE A 19 -7.22 6.87 14.40
CA PHE A 19 -8.54 6.81 15.03
C PHE A 19 -9.19 8.19 14.78
N LEU A 20 -10.42 8.33 14.28
CA LEU A 20 -11.61 7.52 14.47
C LEU A 20 -12.18 6.99 13.15
N VAL A 21 -12.53 5.71 13.19
CA VAL A 21 -13.63 5.18 12.40
C VAL A 21 -14.87 5.92 12.89
N ASP A 22 -15.28 6.97 12.19
CA ASP A 22 -16.70 7.29 12.22
C ASP A 22 -17.40 6.03 11.69
N LEU A 23 -18.25 5.44 12.53
CA LEU A 23 -19.12 4.30 12.18
C LEU A 23 -20.04 4.62 10.99
N ASP A 24 -20.04 5.88 10.54
CA ASP A 24 -20.60 6.31 9.27
C ASP A 24 -19.72 5.83 8.11
N SER A 25 -20.00 4.59 7.71
CA SER A 25 -19.51 3.86 6.54
C SER A 25 -19.55 4.63 5.20
N SER A 26 -20.07 5.86 5.18
CA SER A 26 -20.27 6.72 4.01
C SER A 26 -19.04 7.52 3.58
N LYS A 27 -17.99 7.65 4.40
CA LYS A 27 -16.76 8.42 4.08
C LYS A 27 -15.48 7.59 3.95
N ILE A 28 -15.58 6.27 3.99
CA ILE A 28 -14.44 5.41 3.71
C ILE A 28 -14.42 5.21 2.19
N CYS A 29 -13.39 5.73 1.51
CA CYS A 29 -13.08 5.37 0.13
C CYS A 29 -12.58 3.90 0.07
N SER A 30 -13.47 3.00 0.47
CA SER A 30 -13.25 1.57 0.57
C SER A 30 -13.39 0.98 -0.82
N VAL A 31 -12.26 0.76 -1.49
CA VAL A 31 -12.27 -0.07 -2.68
C VAL A 31 -12.25 -1.51 -2.17
N ASN A 32 -13.44 -2.02 -1.84
CA ASN A 32 -13.62 -3.38 -1.32
C ASN A 32 -13.89 -4.38 -2.45
N LYS A 33 -14.20 -3.88 -3.64
CA LYS A 33 -14.48 -4.66 -4.84
C LYS A 33 -13.28 -4.60 -5.77
N LEU A 34 -13.07 -5.69 -6.51
CA LEU A 34 -12.10 -5.72 -7.60
C LEU A 34 -12.61 -4.85 -8.75
N THR A 35 -11.72 -4.02 -9.30
CA THR A 35 -12.06 -3.04 -10.34
C THR A 35 -11.50 -3.40 -11.71
N PHE A 36 -10.29 -3.97 -11.77
CA PHE A 36 -9.57 -4.25 -13.02
C PHE A 36 -9.25 -5.73 -13.18
N GLY A 37 -8.73 -6.38 -12.14
CA GLY A 37 -8.34 -7.78 -12.19
C GLY A 37 -9.42 -8.76 -11.72
N SER A 38 -9.27 -10.02 -12.09
CA SER A 38 -10.04 -11.18 -11.62
C SER A 38 -9.72 -11.56 -10.17
N MET A 39 -8.53 -11.21 -9.68
CA MET A 39 -8.07 -11.52 -8.34
C MET A 39 -7.36 -10.35 -7.67
N GLY A 40 -7.37 -10.31 -6.33
CA GLY A 40 -6.63 -9.29 -5.60
C GLY A 40 -6.27 -9.64 -4.16
N LEU A 41 -5.41 -8.80 -3.57
CA LEU A 41 -4.99 -8.85 -2.18
C LEU A 41 -5.70 -7.72 -1.41
N MET A 42 -6.60 -8.09 -0.50
CA MET A 42 -7.29 -7.19 0.42
C MET A 42 -6.58 -7.15 1.77
N LEU A 43 -6.53 -5.99 2.43
CA LEU A 43 -5.96 -5.88 3.78
C LEU A 43 -6.94 -6.37 4.85
N LEU A 44 -6.44 -7.10 5.85
CA LEU A 44 -7.20 -7.50 7.03
C LEU A 44 -7.05 -6.54 8.21
N GLU A 45 -6.01 -5.71 8.20
CA GLU A 45 -5.67 -4.79 9.29
C GLU A 45 -5.39 -3.38 8.76
N ASP A 46 -5.61 -2.38 9.61
CA ASP A 46 -5.27 -0.99 9.33
C ASP A 46 -3.75 -0.80 9.40
N SER A 47 -3.12 -0.40 8.30
CA SER A 47 -1.65 -0.33 8.24
C SER A 47 -1.12 0.85 7.45
N PHE A 48 0.11 1.26 7.77
CA PHE A 48 0.88 2.21 6.97
C PHE A 48 1.72 1.46 5.94
N ILE A 49 1.33 1.56 4.68
CA ILE A 49 2.06 0.96 3.57
C ILE A 49 3.11 1.97 3.08
N GLN A 50 4.38 1.66 3.31
CA GLN A 50 5.50 2.49 2.87
C GLN A 50 5.78 2.28 1.38
N ALA A 51 6.34 3.29 0.72
CA ALA A 51 6.79 3.26 -0.67
C ALA A 51 7.71 2.06 -1.00
N LYS A 52 8.48 1.56 -0.02
CA LYS A 52 9.31 0.36 -0.18
C LYS A 52 8.47 -0.91 -0.41
N HIS A 53 7.31 -1.03 0.23
CA HIS A 53 6.43 -2.20 0.08
C HIS A 53 5.82 -2.23 -1.33
N PHE A 54 5.39 -1.07 -1.85
CA PHE A 54 4.95 -0.95 -3.24
C PHE A 54 6.04 -1.37 -4.24
N LYS A 55 7.30 -1.00 -3.97
CA LYS A 55 8.40 -1.42 -4.83
C LYS A 55 8.65 -2.93 -4.75
N ILE A 56 8.61 -3.51 -3.55
CA ILE A 56 8.70 -4.98 -3.37
C ILE A 56 7.56 -5.67 -4.13
N ALA A 57 6.34 -5.15 -4.04
CA ALA A 57 5.18 -5.64 -4.77
C ALA A 57 5.43 -5.62 -6.28
N TYR A 58 5.80 -4.46 -6.81
CA TYR A 58 6.03 -4.25 -8.23
C TYR A 58 7.15 -5.16 -8.76
N ASP A 59 8.31 -5.18 -8.10
CA ASP A 59 9.47 -5.97 -8.53
C ASP A 59 9.15 -7.48 -8.46
N PHE A 60 8.37 -7.92 -7.46
CA PHE A 60 7.92 -9.32 -7.35
C PHE A 60 6.93 -9.70 -8.45
N LEU A 61 5.91 -8.87 -8.69
CA LEU A 61 4.88 -9.14 -9.68
C LEU A 61 5.45 -9.11 -11.10
N LYS A 62 6.25 -8.09 -11.42
CA LYS A 62 6.93 -7.97 -12.70
C LYS A 62 7.81 -9.19 -13.02
N LYS A 63 8.42 -9.81 -12.00
CA LYS A 63 9.27 -11.00 -12.18
C LYS A 63 8.47 -12.28 -12.37
N ASN A 64 7.34 -12.44 -11.67
CA ASN A 64 6.68 -13.74 -11.56
C ASN A 64 5.36 -13.86 -12.32
N ILE A 65 4.80 -12.74 -12.81
CA ILE A 65 3.59 -12.79 -13.64
C ILE A 65 3.93 -13.34 -15.04
N SER A 66 2.97 -14.00 -15.68
CA SER A 66 3.14 -14.49 -17.05
C SER A 66 3.30 -13.32 -18.04
N LYS A 67 3.88 -13.57 -19.22
CA LYS A 67 4.09 -12.52 -20.24
C LYS A 67 2.81 -11.77 -20.65
N ARG A 68 1.65 -12.43 -20.54
CA ARG A 68 0.32 -11.87 -20.87
C ARG A 68 -0.45 -11.35 -19.65
N GLY A 69 0.05 -11.59 -18.44
CA GLY A 69 -0.64 -11.17 -17.23
C GLY A 69 -0.42 -9.69 -16.93
N LEU A 70 -1.47 -9.06 -16.39
CA LEU A 70 -1.48 -7.67 -15.98
C LEU A 70 -1.63 -7.59 -14.46
N PHE A 71 -1.13 -6.52 -13.86
CA PHE A 71 -1.31 -6.27 -12.44
C PHE A 71 -1.46 -4.79 -12.17
N TRP A 72 -2.19 -4.48 -11.11
CA TRP A 72 -2.45 -3.12 -10.67
C TRP A 72 -2.10 -2.97 -9.20
N ILE A 73 -1.57 -1.81 -8.86
CA ILE A 73 -1.43 -1.38 -7.48
C ILE A 73 -2.34 -0.18 -7.31
N LEU A 74 -3.40 -0.34 -6.51
CA LEU A 74 -4.53 0.58 -6.50
C LEU A 74 -4.28 1.87 -5.71
N LYS A 75 -3.29 1.87 -4.82
CA LYS A 75 -2.98 2.97 -3.93
C LYS A 75 -1.61 3.56 -4.25
N PHE A 76 -1.38 4.80 -3.83
CA PHE A 76 -0.11 5.49 -4.02
C PHE A 76 0.37 6.13 -2.71
N PRO A 77 1.67 6.03 -2.36
CA PRO A 77 2.21 6.63 -1.14
C PRO A 77 2.38 8.15 -1.29
N ASP A 78 1.37 8.90 -0.88
CA ASP A 78 1.27 10.36 -1.01
C ASP A 78 1.60 11.12 0.29
N GLN A 79 1.69 10.45 1.44
CA GLN A 79 1.94 11.09 2.72
C GLN A 79 3.43 11.05 3.11
N SER A 80 3.97 12.21 3.49
CA SER A 80 5.36 12.34 3.91
C SER A 80 5.58 12.02 5.39
N PHE A 81 6.57 11.17 5.69
CA PHE A 81 6.98 10.82 7.05
C PHE A 81 8.35 11.40 7.37
N THR A 82 8.44 12.18 8.44
CA THR A 82 9.69 12.81 8.87
C THR A 82 10.40 12.03 9.98
N LYS A 83 11.73 12.05 9.98
CA LYS A 83 12.58 11.47 11.05
C LYS A 83 13.66 12.48 11.45
N LYS A 84 13.97 12.58 12.75
CA LYS A 84 15.13 13.32 13.25
C LYS A 84 16.38 12.42 13.21
N PRO A 85 17.58 12.97 13.01
CA PRO A 85 18.80 12.18 13.04
C PRO A 85 19.04 11.57 14.43
N LEU A 86 19.71 10.43 14.44
CA LEU A 86 20.17 9.78 15.67
C LEU A 86 21.15 10.72 16.39
N GLY A 87 21.05 10.80 17.72
CA GLY A 87 21.92 11.67 18.55
C GLY A 87 21.49 13.14 18.66
N SER A 88 20.39 13.56 18.02
CA SER A 88 19.86 14.92 18.21
C SER A 88 18.95 15.03 19.44
N ARG A 89 19.11 16.11 20.23
CA ARG A 89 18.20 16.42 21.35
C ARG A 89 16.79 16.77 20.85
N ILE A 90 15.80 16.59 21.72
CA ILE A 90 14.40 17.03 21.50
C ILE A 90 14.38 18.56 21.33
N GLY A 91 13.43 19.10 20.56
CA GLY A 91 13.38 20.51 20.14
C GLY A 91 13.89 20.76 18.71
N LYS A 92 14.19 22.02 18.36
CA LYS A 92 14.66 22.47 17.02
C LYS A 92 13.71 22.16 15.84
N GLY A 93 12.42 21.99 16.11
CA GLY A 93 11.40 21.76 15.09
C GLY A 93 11.35 20.34 14.53
N LYS A 94 10.85 20.22 13.29
CA LYS A 94 10.53 18.94 12.62
C LYS A 94 11.64 18.49 11.66
N GLY A 95 12.00 17.22 11.74
CA GLY A 95 13.06 16.61 10.91
C GLY A 95 12.75 16.57 9.41
N ASN A 96 13.69 16.01 8.64
CA ASN A 96 13.58 15.86 7.20
C ASN A 96 12.66 14.69 6.82
N VAL A 97 12.11 14.72 5.61
CA VAL A 97 11.27 13.64 5.07
C VAL A 97 12.15 12.41 4.86
N ALA A 98 11.85 11.33 5.57
CA ALA A 98 12.58 10.07 5.52
C ALA A 98 11.99 9.10 4.49
N PHE A 99 10.66 8.97 4.46
CA PHE A 99 9.97 8.10 3.51
C PHE A 99 8.56 8.60 3.23
N TRP A 100 7.95 8.00 2.20
CA TRP A 100 6.55 8.21 1.85
C TRP A 100 5.76 6.95 2.17
N ALA A 101 4.55 7.13 2.67
CA ALA A 101 3.63 6.04 2.97
C ALA A 101 2.20 6.49 2.74
N ILE A 102 1.27 5.53 2.79
CA ILE A 102 -0.16 5.80 2.81
C ILE A 102 -0.79 4.96 3.92
N PHE A 103 -1.80 5.53 4.57
CA PHE A 103 -2.64 4.79 5.51
C PHE A 103 -3.73 4.06 4.72
N VAL A 104 -3.87 2.76 4.96
CA VAL A 104 -4.88 1.93 4.30
C VAL A 104 -5.66 1.20 5.38
N ASN A 105 -7.00 1.34 5.33
CA ASN A 105 -7.90 0.67 6.27
C ASN A 105 -8.10 -0.79 5.84
N LYS A 106 -8.48 -1.64 6.80
CA LYS A 106 -8.96 -3.01 6.58
C LYS A 106 -10.10 -3.03 5.55
N GLY A 107 -10.19 -4.10 4.77
CA GLY A 107 -11.18 -4.28 3.72
C GLY A 107 -10.80 -3.66 2.38
N ASN A 108 -9.79 -2.79 2.32
CA ASN A 108 -9.33 -2.24 1.05
C ASN A 108 -8.50 -3.23 0.25
N VAL A 109 -8.76 -3.30 -1.06
CA VAL A 109 -7.91 -3.97 -2.03
C VAL A 109 -6.66 -3.13 -2.27
N PHE A 110 -5.51 -3.79 -2.21
CA PHE A 110 -4.19 -3.19 -2.38
C PHE A 110 -3.62 -3.45 -3.77
N ILE A 111 -3.72 -4.70 -4.21
CA ILE A 111 -3.15 -5.20 -5.46
C ILE A 111 -4.21 -6.02 -6.17
N GLU A 112 -4.27 -5.86 -7.48
CA GLU A 112 -5.07 -6.72 -8.37
C GLU A 112 -4.16 -7.37 -9.40
N ILE A 113 -4.54 -8.56 -9.84
CA ILE A 113 -3.83 -9.34 -10.85
C ILE A 113 -4.85 -9.92 -11.82
N GLU A 114 -4.51 -9.88 -13.10
CA GLU A 114 -5.17 -10.60 -14.17
C GLU A 114 -4.19 -11.58 -14.79
N SER A 115 -4.53 -12.87 -14.78
CA SER A 115 -3.71 -13.90 -15.44
C SER A 115 -4.55 -15.10 -15.86
N ASP A 116 -4.08 -15.79 -16.90
CA ASP A 116 -4.76 -16.95 -17.49
C ASP A 116 -4.97 -18.14 -16.52
N SER A 117 -4.28 -18.17 -15.38
CA SER A 117 -4.33 -19.31 -14.45
C SER A 117 -4.61 -18.86 -13.02
N TYR A 118 -5.82 -19.16 -12.55
CA TYR A 118 -6.29 -18.87 -11.21
C TYR A 118 -5.38 -19.43 -10.10
N GLN A 119 -4.95 -20.69 -10.24
CA GLN A 119 -4.08 -21.35 -9.26
C GLN A 119 -2.72 -20.65 -9.12
N LYS A 120 -2.14 -20.21 -10.25
CA LYS A 120 -0.88 -19.46 -10.25
C LYS A 120 -1.07 -18.08 -9.60
N SER A 121 -2.16 -17.37 -9.91
CA SER A 121 -2.50 -16.10 -9.28
C SER A 121 -2.62 -16.22 -7.75
N ILE A 122 -3.33 -17.23 -7.24
CA ILE A 122 -3.42 -17.49 -5.78
C ILE A 122 -2.03 -17.68 -5.17
N LEU A 123 -1.21 -18.55 -5.78
CA LEU A 123 0.12 -18.84 -5.26
C LEU A 123 1.01 -17.60 -5.23
N LEU A 124 0.93 -16.77 -6.28
CA LEU A 124 1.67 -15.51 -6.38
C LEU A 124 1.23 -14.53 -5.28
N LEU A 125 -0.07 -14.34 -5.10
CA LEU A 125 -0.60 -13.45 -4.07
C LEU A 125 -0.21 -13.92 -2.66
N LYS A 126 -0.29 -15.23 -2.37
CA LYS A 126 0.19 -15.80 -1.09
C LYS A 126 1.68 -15.56 -0.86
N LYS A 127 2.51 -15.74 -1.90
CA LYS A 127 3.95 -15.47 -1.81
C LYS A 127 4.23 -13.99 -1.60
N LEU A 128 3.41 -13.12 -2.16
CA LEU A 128 3.55 -11.68 -2.04
C LEU A 128 3.12 -11.19 -0.65
N GLU A 129 2.00 -11.69 -0.13
CA GLU A 129 1.49 -11.39 1.21
C GLU A 129 2.57 -11.57 2.29
N LYS A 130 3.30 -12.70 2.24
CA LYS A 130 4.40 -13.01 3.19
C LYS A 130 5.56 -12.01 3.17
N ARG A 131 5.66 -11.14 2.16
CA ARG A 131 6.70 -10.11 2.06
C ARG A 131 6.31 -8.81 2.76
N PHE A 132 5.07 -8.67 3.18
CA PHE A 132 4.56 -7.48 3.83
C PHE A 132 4.45 -7.66 5.35
N PRO A 133 4.52 -6.56 6.12
CA PRO A 133 4.33 -6.59 7.56
C PRO A 133 2.85 -6.56 7.99
N PHE A 134 1.91 -6.83 7.08
CA PHE A 134 0.48 -6.79 7.34
C PHE A 134 -0.19 -8.04 6.75
N SER A 135 -1.29 -8.47 7.37
CA SER A 135 -2.08 -9.63 6.95
C SER A 135 -3.01 -9.28 5.77
N GLY A 136 -3.14 -10.22 4.82
CA GLY A 136 -3.94 -10.04 3.62
C GLY A 136 -4.93 -11.18 3.41
N LYS A 137 -6.09 -10.87 2.83
CA LYS A 137 -7.03 -11.86 2.33
C LYS A 137 -7.03 -11.81 0.81
N ILE A 138 -6.91 -12.98 0.20
CA ILE A 138 -7.07 -13.10 -1.26
C ILE A 138 -8.56 -13.10 -1.56
N ILE A 139 -8.95 -12.26 -2.52
CA ILE A 139 -10.30 -12.19 -3.04
C ILE A 139 -10.29 -12.49 -4.54
N SER A 140 -11.38 -13.05 -5.02
CA SER A 140 -11.68 -13.23 -6.44
C SER A 140 -13.00 -12.56 -6.75
N ASN A 141 -13.22 -12.22 -8.02
CA ASN A 141 -14.56 -11.87 -8.51
C ASN A 141 -15.47 -13.10 -8.51
#